data_AF-A0A165BX35-F1
#
_entry.id   AF-A0A165BX35-F1
#
_cell.length_a   1.000
_cell.length_b   1.000
_cell.length_c   1.000
_cell.angle_alpha   90.00
_cell.angle_beta   90.00
_cell.angle_gamma   90.00
#
_symmetry.space_group_name_H-M   'P 1'
#
loop_
_entity.id
_entity.type
_entity.pdbx_description
1 polymer ?
#
loop_
_entity_poly.entity_id
_entity_poly.type
_entity_poly.pdbx_seq_one_letter_code
_entity_poly.pdbx_strand_id
1 'polypeptide(L)'
;MKLTVHMEVAKVYNVLGNKLYEHKRAFDMVIQTNKSEHRLKEAVLQTEIGKLKDRILVQDAHMTVLNDELSSTQGAMLDIGKEMMEIKSANTKLQHELASLKASGITVMQGQTSGTVQSNRPRIKIAEPPHYSGKGSLEDWLQQLGIWMRWNEINNDEHKITTALLHLEGGAFTYMSEYATKAAARQSLGTTLNLDKDAQQHLKEICAKTYPTMVSFAEKFRQWATKTNLGHTALIGYIAEHRDKDVHQAMVTRDSLGIPDPTTWPEYLNLCLQLESKFRADKAGQRRMTGTSSMP
;
A
#
# COMPACT_ATOMS: atom_id res chain seq x y z
N MET A 1 -35.92 -35.88 75.04
CA MET A 1 -35.41 -36.29 73.72
C MET A 1 -36.20 -35.68 72.55
N LYS A 2 -37.54 -35.85 72.47
CA LYS A 2 -38.36 -35.26 71.37
C LYS A 2 -38.29 -33.73 71.23
N LEU A 3 -38.27 -32.99 72.34
CA LEU A 3 -38.24 -31.52 72.33
C LEU A 3 -36.92 -30.95 71.78
N THR A 4 -35.80 -31.63 72.07
CA THR A 4 -34.46 -31.25 71.61
C THR A 4 -34.31 -31.41 70.11
N VAL A 5 -34.82 -32.51 69.55
CA VAL A 5 -34.80 -32.77 68.10
C VAL A 5 -35.61 -31.71 67.34
N HIS A 6 -36.78 -31.33 67.84
CA HIS A 6 -37.62 -30.31 67.20
C HIS A 6 -36.92 -28.94 67.13
N MET A 7 -36.18 -28.56 68.18
CA MET A 7 -35.47 -27.29 68.23
C MET A 7 -34.27 -27.25 67.27
N GLU A 8 -33.53 -28.36 67.13
CA GLU A 8 -32.43 -28.45 66.17
C GLU A 8 -32.93 -28.44 64.71
N VAL A 9 -34.05 -29.11 64.43
CA VAL A 9 -34.69 -29.05 63.11
C VAL A 9 -35.12 -27.61 62.77
N ALA A 10 -35.74 -26.89 63.70
CA ALA A 10 -36.13 -25.49 63.50
C ALA A 10 -34.93 -24.57 63.20
N LYS A 11 -33.79 -24.76 63.90
CA LYS A 11 -32.55 -24.02 63.62
C LYS A 11 -32.04 -24.27 62.20
N VAL A 12 -32.01 -25.54 61.78
CA VAL A 12 -31.58 -25.93 60.43
C VAL A 12 -32.47 -25.29 59.36
N TYR A 13 -33.80 -25.33 59.54
CA TYR A 13 -34.75 -24.67 58.64
C TYR A 13 -34.53 -23.16 58.57
N ASN A 14 -34.32 -22.49 59.69
CA ASN A 14 -34.05 -21.05 59.71
C ASN A 14 -32.74 -20.69 58.99
N VAL A 15 -31.68 -21.47 59.21
CA VAL A 15 -30.40 -21.27 58.50
C VAL A 15 -30.55 -21.48 56.99
N LEU A 16 -31.26 -22.53 56.59
CA LEU A 16 -31.55 -22.80 55.17
C LEU A 16 -32.40 -21.69 54.54
N GLY A 17 -33.44 -21.24 55.22
CA GLY A 17 -34.31 -20.15 54.77
C GLY A 17 -33.55 -18.85 54.56
N ASN A 18 -32.70 -18.46 55.52
CA ASN A 18 -31.86 -17.27 55.42
C ASN A 18 -30.86 -17.37 54.26
N LYS A 19 -30.16 -18.51 54.12
CA LYS A 19 -29.25 -18.73 52.99
C LYS A 19 -29.97 -18.68 51.64
N LEU A 20 -31.14 -19.30 51.54
CA LEU A 20 -31.94 -19.29 50.31
C LEU A 20 -32.35 -17.86 49.93
N TYR A 21 -32.74 -17.05 50.92
CA TYR A 21 -33.07 -15.64 50.72
C TYR A 21 -31.86 -14.82 50.24
N GLU A 22 -30.69 -15.01 50.85
CA GLU A 22 -29.45 -14.35 50.43
C GLU A 22 -29.04 -14.72 49.00
N HIS A 23 -29.11 -16.01 48.66
CA HIS A 23 -28.83 -16.48 47.29
C HIS A 23 -29.81 -15.91 46.28
N LYS A 24 -31.11 -15.88 46.60
CA LYS A 24 -32.12 -15.26 45.74
C LYS A 24 -31.81 -13.78 45.51
N ARG A 25 -31.49 -13.04 46.57
CA ARG A 25 -31.13 -11.62 46.48
C ARG A 25 -29.88 -11.40 45.63
N ALA A 26 -28.84 -12.22 45.80
CA ALA A 26 -27.62 -12.14 45.01
C ALA A 26 -27.89 -12.43 43.52
N PHE A 27 -28.72 -13.43 43.23
CA PHE A 27 -29.13 -13.77 41.87
C PHE A 27 -29.93 -12.64 41.22
N ASP A 28 -30.91 -12.07 41.93
CA ASP A 28 -31.70 -10.94 41.45
C ASP A 28 -30.81 -9.71 41.16
N MET A 29 -29.80 -9.46 42.00
CA MET A 29 -28.83 -8.39 41.79
C MET A 29 -28.02 -8.62 40.51
N VAL A 30 -27.53 -9.84 40.27
CA VAL A 30 -26.80 -10.18 39.03
C VAL A 30 -27.67 -9.98 37.80
N ILE A 31 -28.95 -10.36 37.85
CA ILE A 31 -29.89 -10.14 36.74
C ILE A 31 -30.04 -8.64 36.44
N GLN A 32 -30.20 -7.80 37.47
CA GLN A 32 -30.34 -6.36 37.26
C GLN A 32 -29.06 -5.73 36.71
N THR A 33 -27.90 -6.12 37.22
CA THR A 33 -26.60 -5.67 36.71
C THR A 33 -26.46 -6.03 35.22
N ASN A 34 -26.68 -7.29 34.86
CA ASN A 34 -26.58 -7.74 33.47
C ASN A 34 -27.57 -7.01 32.55
N LYS A 35 -28.79 -6.73 33.03
CA LYS A 35 -29.79 -5.95 32.29
C LYS A 35 -29.33 -4.50 32.07
N SER A 36 -28.74 -3.86 33.08
CA SER A 36 -28.21 -2.51 32.95
C SER A 36 -27.01 -2.44 31.99
N GLU A 37 -26.11 -3.42 32.07
CA GLU A 37 -24.95 -3.53 31.19
C GLU A 37 -25.38 -3.73 29.73
N HIS A 38 -26.36 -4.59 29.48
CA HIS A 38 -26.93 -4.78 28.14
C HIS A 38 -27.51 -3.47 27.58
N ARG A 39 -28.29 -2.72 28.38
CA ARG A 39 -28.87 -1.43 27.94
C ARG A 39 -27.79 -0.40 27.64
N LEU A 40 -26.70 -0.39 28.41
CA LEU A 40 -25.57 0.50 28.15
C LEU A 40 -24.87 0.13 26.83
N LYS A 41 -24.59 -1.16 26.60
CA LYS A 41 -23.99 -1.65 25.35
C LYS A 41 -24.86 -1.29 24.14
N GLU A 42 -26.17 -1.46 24.24
CA GLU A 42 -27.11 -1.08 23.19
C GLU A 42 -27.06 0.43 22.89
N ALA A 43 -27.08 1.28 23.93
CA ALA A 43 -27.01 2.73 23.73
C ALA A 43 -25.69 3.19 23.06
N VAL A 44 -24.57 2.55 23.41
CA VAL A 44 -23.27 2.81 22.78
C VAL A 44 -23.30 2.40 21.30
N LEU A 45 -23.83 1.21 20.98
CA LEU A 45 -23.95 0.75 19.60
C LEU A 45 -24.83 1.68 18.76
N GLN A 46 -25.99 2.10 19.29
CA GLN A 46 -26.89 3.03 18.59
C GLN A 46 -26.21 4.38 18.30
N THR A 47 -25.41 4.88 19.26
CA THR A 47 -24.66 6.12 19.08
C THR A 47 -23.61 5.98 17.97
N GLU A 48 -22.88 4.87 17.93
CA GLU A 48 -21.84 4.66 16.93
C GLU A 48 -22.43 4.41 15.53
N ILE A 49 -23.58 3.73 15.45
CA ILE A 49 -24.35 3.59 14.20
C ILE A 49 -24.76 4.96 13.67
N GLY A 50 -25.22 5.87 14.54
CA GLY A 50 -25.56 7.25 14.16
C GLY A 50 -24.37 7.98 13.54
N LYS A 51 -23.22 7.97 14.21
CA LYS A 51 -21.98 8.60 13.68
C LYS A 51 -21.56 8.00 12.33
N LEU A 52 -21.65 6.68 12.17
CA LEU A 52 -21.33 6.02 10.91
C LEU A 52 -22.26 6.45 9.79
N LYS A 53 -23.56 6.58 10.08
CA LYS A 53 -24.55 7.08 9.12
C LYS A 53 -24.23 8.50 8.65
N ASP A 54 -23.88 9.39 9.57
CA ASP A 54 -23.51 10.78 9.23
C ASP A 54 -22.25 10.83 8.36
N ARG A 55 -21.24 10.00 8.68
CA ARG A 55 -20.01 9.89 7.88
C ARG A 55 -20.27 9.38 6.47
N ILE A 56 -21.15 8.40 6.31
CA ILE A 56 -21.55 7.87 4.99
C ILE A 56 -22.23 8.98 4.18
N LEU A 57 -23.11 9.76 4.79
CA LEU A 57 -23.81 10.85 4.11
C LEU A 57 -22.85 11.96 3.64
N VAL A 58 -21.85 12.30 4.45
CA VAL A 58 -20.78 13.24 4.05
C VAL A 58 -19.94 12.68 2.90
N GLN A 59 -19.60 11.38 2.94
CA GLN A 59 -18.84 10.74 1.87
C GLN A 59 -19.62 10.70 0.55
N ASP A 60 -20.93 10.45 0.59
CA ASP A 60 -21.80 10.44 -0.58
C ASP A 60 -21.89 11.83 -1.25
N ALA A 61 -21.98 12.88 -0.43
CA ALA A 61 -21.91 14.26 -0.90
C ALA A 61 -20.57 14.57 -1.57
N HIS A 62 -19.45 14.15 -0.96
CA HIS A 62 -18.12 14.34 -1.56
C HIS A 62 -17.95 13.59 -2.89
N MET A 63 -18.48 12.36 -2.99
CA MET A 63 -18.45 11.58 -4.23
C MET A 63 -19.26 12.25 -5.35
N THR A 64 -20.39 12.88 -5.01
CA THR A 64 -21.20 13.63 -5.97
C THR A 64 -20.41 14.81 -6.54
N VAL A 65 -19.76 15.62 -5.68
CA VAL A 65 -18.94 16.76 -6.13
C VAL A 65 -17.77 16.30 -7.01
N LEU A 66 -17.07 15.24 -6.61
CA LEU A 66 -15.96 14.68 -7.41
C LEU A 66 -16.42 14.18 -8.79
N ASN A 67 -17.61 13.58 -8.88
CA ASN A 67 -18.17 13.15 -10.15
C ASN A 67 -18.53 14.33 -11.07
N ASP A 68 -19.06 15.41 -10.51
CA ASP A 68 -19.35 16.64 -11.26
C ASP A 68 -18.06 17.27 -11.79
N GLU A 69 -17.01 17.36 -10.96
CA GLU A 69 -15.68 17.87 -11.36
C GLU A 69 -15.04 17.01 -12.45
N LEU A 70 -15.12 15.69 -12.32
CA LEU A 70 -14.61 14.75 -13.33
C LEU A 70 -15.35 14.91 -14.66
N SER A 71 -16.68 15.04 -14.61
CA SER A 71 -17.50 15.24 -15.80
C SER A 71 -17.19 16.58 -16.49
N SER A 72 -17.01 17.65 -15.70
CA SER A 72 -16.58 18.95 -16.22
C SER A 72 -15.20 18.86 -16.89
N THR A 73 -14.26 18.15 -16.27
CA THR A 73 -12.91 17.96 -16.83
C THR A 73 -12.93 17.15 -18.13
N GLN A 74 -13.77 16.11 -18.20
CA GLN A 74 -13.97 15.34 -19.42
C GLN A 74 -14.55 16.19 -20.56
N GLY A 75 -15.50 17.07 -20.26
CA GLY A 75 -16.01 18.05 -21.23
C GLY A 75 -14.91 18.95 -21.79
N ALA A 76 -14.11 19.55 -20.92
CA ALA A 76 -12.99 20.41 -21.34
C ALA A 76 -11.95 19.66 -22.20
N MET A 77 -11.66 18.40 -21.89
CA MET A 77 -10.75 17.59 -22.72
C MET A 77 -11.31 17.32 -24.13
N LEU A 78 -12.63 17.12 -24.26
CA LEU A 78 -13.26 16.94 -25.57
C LEU A 78 -13.17 18.23 -26.41
N ASP A 79 -13.40 19.39 -25.79
CA ASP A 79 -13.26 20.70 -26.45
C ASP A 79 -11.83 20.95 -26.93
N ILE A 80 -10.83 20.68 -26.09
CA ILE A 80 -9.40 20.75 -26.47
C ILE A 80 -9.10 19.79 -27.63
N GLY A 81 -9.65 18.56 -27.60
CA GLY A 81 -9.50 17.59 -28.68
C GLY A 81 -10.06 18.11 -30.00
N LYS A 82 -11.18 18.83 -29.97
CA LYS A 82 -11.78 19.48 -31.13
C LYS A 82 -10.89 20.61 -31.67
N GLU A 83 -10.41 21.51 -30.82
CA GLU A 83 -9.49 22.58 -31.21
C GLU A 83 -8.21 22.01 -31.85
N MET A 84 -7.68 20.91 -31.31
CA MET A 84 -6.48 20.27 -31.86
C MET A 84 -6.73 19.69 -33.27
N MET A 85 -7.92 19.16 -33.55
CA MET A 85 -8.29 18.72 -34.90
C MET A 85 -8.41 19.89 -35.88
N GLU A 86 -8.97 21.03 -35.45
CA GLU A 86 -9.05 22.25 -36.26
C GLU A 86 -7.65 22.80 -36.58
N ILE A 87 -6.77 22.88 -35.58
CA ILE A 87 -5.37 23.29 -35.76
C ILE A 87 -4.64 22.35 -36.72
N LYS A 88 -4.85 21.03 -36.60
CA LYS A 88 -4.25 20.04 -37.50
C LYS A 88 -4.71 20.27 -38.95
N SER A 89 -5.98 20.55 -39.17
CA SER A 89 -6.54 20.88 -40.49
C SER A 89 -5.97 22.19 -41.05
N ALA A 90 -5.88 23.24 -40.23
CA ALA A 90 -5.26 24.50 -40.65
C ALA A 90 -3.79 24.32 -41.04
N ASN A 91 -3.04 23.52 -40.27
CA ASN A 91 -1.63 23.23 -40.54
C ASN A 91 -1.44 22.45 -41.86
N THR A 92 -2.31 21.47 -42.17
CA THR A 92 -2.23 20.77 -43.47
C THR A 92 -2.51 21.70 -44.65
N LYS A 93 -3.46 22.64 -44.50
CA LYS A 93 -3.74 23.66 -45.51
C LYS A 93 -2.54 24.59 -45.72
N LEU A 94 -1.93 25.09 -44.64
CA LEU A 94 -0.72 25.93 -44.72
C LEU A 94 0.44 25.18 -45.39
N GLN A 95 0.66 23.90 -45.06
CA GLN A 95 1.69 23.10 -45.72
C GLN A 95 1.45 22.96 -47.24
N HIS A 96 0.19 22.80 -47.65
CA HIS A 96 -0.18 22.76 -49.06
C HIS A 96 0.04 24.10 -49.77
N GLU A 97 -0.36 25.22 -49.17
CA GLU A 97 -0.11 26.57 -49.70
C GLU A 97 1.40 26.85 -49.83
N LEU A 98 2.20 26.46 -48.84
CA LEU A 98 3.66 26.63 -48.85
C LEU A 98 4.31 25.77 -49.94
N ALA A 99 3.81 24.55 -50.19
CA ALA A 99 4.25 23.72 -51.31
C ALA A 99 3.89 24.34 -52.67
N SER A 100 2.69 24.91 -52.79
CA SER A 100 2.24 25.61 -54.01
C SER A 100 3.08 26.86 -54.31
N LEU A 101 3.39 27.67 -53.30
CA LEU A 101 4.27 28.84 -53.44
C LEU A 101 5.70 28.44 -53.86
N LYS A 102 6.24 27.35 -53.31
CA LYS A 102 7.54 26.80 -53.76
C LYS A 102 7.51 26.32 -55.21
N ALA A 103 6.41 25.73 -55.65
CA ALA A 103 6.24 25.32 -57.05
C ALA A 103 6.06 26.52 -57.99
N SER A 104 5.43 27.61 -57.52
CA SER A 104 5.23 28.85 -58.28
C SER A 104 6.48 29.75 -58.34
N GLY A 105 7.48 29.50 -57.48
CA GLY A 105 8.66 30.34 -57.30
C GLY A 105 9.95 29.76 -57.87
N ILE A 106 9.98 29.23 -59.10
CA ILE A 106 11.20 29.09 -59.91
C ILE A 106 10.86 29.36 -61.38
N THR A 107 10.92 30.64 -61.78
CA THR A 107 11.13 31.05 -63.17
C THR A 107 12.12 32.20 -63.19
N VAL A 108 13.37 31.90 -62.85
CA VAL A 108 14.51 32.73 -63.24
C VAL A 108 15.42 31.82 -64.06
N MET A 109 15.54 32.14 -65.34
CA MET A 109 16.47 31.49 -66.26
C MET A 109 17.89 31.66 -65.73
N GLN A 110 18.69 30.59 -65.68
CA GLN A 110 20.08 30.54 -66.15
C GLN A 110 20.75 29.18 -65.81
N GLY A 111 21.21 28.48 -66.85
CA GLY A 111 22.43 27.66 -66.82
C GLY A 111 22.35 26.25 -66.23
N GLN A 112 22.45 25.26 -67.12
CA GLN A 112 23.03 23.92 -66.95
C GLN A 112 23.59 23.56 -65.55
N THR A 113 23.06 22.51 -64.93
CA THR A 113 23.81 21.31 -64.51
C THR A 113 22.85 20.26 -63.98
N SER A 114 23.04 19.02 -64.42
CA SER A 114 22.35 17.85 -63.93
C SER A 114 22.73 17.63 -62.45
N GLY A 115 21.73 17.64 -61.58
CA GLY A 115 21.93 17.42 -60.16
C GLY A 115 20.62 17.03 -59.51
N THR A 116 20.44 15.76 -59.22
CA THR A 116 19.35 15.21 -58.42
C THR A 116 19.37 15.87 -57.04
N VAL A 117 18.60 16.94 -56.83
CA VAL A 117 18.48 17.59 -55.52
C VAL A 117 17.55 16.74 -54.66
N GLN A 118 18.16 15.76 -54.00
CA GLN A 118 17.61 15.10 -52.83
C GLN A 118 17.27 16.19 -51.80
N SER A 119 15.99 16.34 -51.50
CA SER A 119 15.47 17.27 -50.48
C SER A 119 16.04 16.92 -49.11
N ASN A 120 17.24 17.41 -48.81
CA ASN A 120 17.76 17.49 -47.45
C ASN A 120 17.04 18.62 -46.73
N ARG A 121 15.86 18.31 -46.16
CA ARG A 121 15.46 18.95 -44.91
C ARG A 121 16.67 18.80 -43.97
N PRO A 122 17.19 19.85 -43.33
CA PRO A 122 18.11 19.66 -42.22
C PRO A 122 17.29 19.00 -41.11
N ARG A 123 17.26 17.66 -41.12
CA ARG A 123 16.81 16.86 -40.01
C ARG A 123 17.84 17.12 -38.93
N ILE A 124 17.54 18.02 -38.00
CA ILE A 124 18.26 18.10 -36.74
C ILE A 124 18.13 16.68 -36.15
N LYS A 125 19.22 15.91 -36.21
CA LYS A 125 19.28 14.59 -35.58
C LYS A 125 19.49 14.86 -34.10
N ILE A 126 18.45 14.70 -33.29
CA ILE A 126 18.66 14.56 -31.84
C ILE A 126 19.50 13.31 -31.65
N ALA A 127 20.64 13.45 -30.96
CA ALA A 127 21.50 12.33 -30.65
C ALA A 127 20.74 11.29 -29.82
N GLU A 128 21.01 10.02 -30.07
CA GLU A 128 20.47 8.93 -29.24
C GLU A 128 20.91 9.12 -27.78
N PRO A 129 20.00 8.97 -26.81
CA PRO A 129 20.31 9.21 -25.41
C PRO A 129 21.32 8.17 -24.91
N PRO A 130 22.20 8.56 -23.98
CA PRO A 130 23.18 7.64 -23.42
C PRO A 130 22.49 6.49 -22.68
N HIS A 131 23.17 5.35 -22.56
CA HIS A 131 22.67 4.26 -21.74
C HIS A 131 22.85 4.58 -20.25
N TYR A 132 21.91 4.15 -19.42
CA TYR A 132 21.95 4.37 -17.98
C TYR A 132 22.37 3.10 -17.25
N SER A 133 23.54 3.17 -16.62
CA SER A 133 24.12 2.08 -15.83
C SER A 133 23.74 2.11 -14.33
N GLY A 134 23.02 3.14 -13.88
CA GLY A 134 22.83 3.42 -12.45
C GLY A 134 23.77 4.49 -11.88
N LYS A 135 24.60 5.13 -12.71
CA LYS A 135 25.52 6.21 -12.33
C LYS A 135 25.05 7.54 -12.93
N GLY A 136 25.03 8.59 -12.11
CA GLY A 136 24.57 9.93 -12.51
C GLY A 136 23.13 10.22 -12.09
N SER A 137 22.59 11.33 -12.58
CA SER A 137 21.21 11.74 -12.29
C SER A 137 20.23 10.93 -13.14
N LEU A 138 19.36 10.17 -12.48
CA LEU A 138 18.25 9.46 -13.13
C LEU A 138 17.28 10.45 -13.78
N GLU A 139 17.02 11.58 -13.12
CA GLU A 139 16.08 12.61 -13.58
C GLU A 139 16.55 13.23 -14.90
N ASP A 140 17.83 13.59 -14.98
CA ASP A 140 18.42 14.19 -16.19
C ASP A 140 18.39 13.19 -17.35
N TRP A 141 18.68 11.92 -17.06
CA TRP A 141 18.63 10.86 -18.05
C TRP A 141 17.19 10.62 -18.55
N LEU A 142 16.21 10.56 -17.65
CA LEU A 142 14.79 10.42 -18.00
C LEU A 142 14.30 11.61 -18.84
N GLN A 143 14.75 12.82 -18.52
CA GLN A 143 14.41 14.02 -19.28
C GLN A 143 15.00 13.96 -20.71
N GLN A 144 16.27 13.59 -20.85
CA GLN A 144 16.91 13.42 -22.17
C GLN A 144 16.22 12.34 -23.00
N LEU A 145 15.93 11.19 -22.39
CA LEU A 145 15.22 10.09 -23.02
C LEU A 145 13.81 10.50 -23.44
N GLY A 146 13.09 11.25 -22.60
CA GLY A 146 11.75 11.76 -22.90
C GLY A 146 11.72 12.75 -24.06
N ILE A 147 12.73 13.62 -24.17
CA ILE A 147 12.90 14.53 -25.32
C ILE A 147 13.12 13.72 -26.61
N TRP A 148 14.00 12.72 -26.55
CA TRP A 148 14.29 11.86 -27.70
C TRP A 148 13.07 11.02 -28.12
N MET A 149 12.34 10.42 -27.18
CA MET A 149 11.12 9.66 -27.45
C MET A 149 10.05 10.52 -28.11
N ARG A 150 9.85 11.75 -27.61
CA ARG A 150 8.89 12.71 -28.18
C ARG A 150 9.25 13.07 -29.62
N TRP A 151 10.53 13.27 -29.89
CA TRP A 151 11.03 13.57 -31.24
C TRP A 151 10.86 12.41 -32.21
N ASN A 152 10.95 11.16 -31.73
CA ASN A 152 10.74 9.95 -32.51
C ASN A 152 9.28 9.46 -32.51
N GLU A 153 8.35 10.30 -32.04
CA GLU A 153 6.90 10.01 -31.99
C GLU A 153 6.54 8.73 -31.21
N ILE A 154 7.37 8.37 -30.22
CA ILE A 154 7.14 7.24 -29.31
C ILE A 154 6.12 7.67 -28.25
N ASN A 155 4.84 7.55 -28.61
CA ASN A 155 3.72 8.06 -27.80
C ASN A 155 2.98 6.96 -27.02
N ASN A 156 3.11 5.69 -27.41
CA ASN A 156 2.50 4.54 -26.73
C ASN A 156 3.31 4.16 -25.48
N ASP A 157 2.64 3.95 -24.34
CA ASP A 157 3.33 3.70 -23.06
C ASP A 157 4.09 2.37 -23.04
N GLU A 158 3.58 1.32 -23.69
CA GLU A 158 4.30 0.06 -23.86
C GLU A 158 5.61 0.26 -24.66
N HIS A 159 5.56 1.14 -25.68
CA HIS A 159 6.71 1.47 -26.50
C HIS A 159 7.71 2.34 -25.72
N LYS A 160 7.23 3.32 -24.93
CA LYS A 160 8.09 4.13 -24.05
C LYS A 160 8.80 3.25 -23.02
N ILE A 161 8.10 2.33 -22.37
CA ILE A 161 8.67 1.41 -21.37
C ILE A 161 9.70 0.50 -22.04
N THR A 162 9.38 -0.09 -23.19
CA THR A 162 10.31 -0.95 -23.93
C THR A 162 11.57 -0.19 -24.34
N THR A 163 11.41 1.02 -24.88
CA THR A 163 12.53 1.89 -25.27
C THR A 163 13.37 2.29 -24.05
N ALA A 164 12.75 2.59 -22.90
CA ALA A 164 13.49 2.88 -21.67
C ALA A 164 14.31 1.69 -21.21
N LEU A 165 13.75 0.47 -21.25
CA LEU A 165 14.46 -0.76 -20.89
C LEU A 165 15.67 -1.04 -21.81
N LEU A 166 15.56 -0.74 -23.11
CA LEU A 166 16.66 -0.88 -24.07
C LEU A 166 17.83 0.07 -23.80
N HIS A 167 17.58 1.20 -23.16
CA HIS A 167 18.61 2.19 -22.81
C HIS A 167 19.13 1.99 -21.37
N LEU A 168 18.73 0.93 -20.67
CA LEU A 168 19.36 0.54 -19.42
C LEU A 168 20.54 -0.39 -19.70
N GLU A 169 21.60 -0.24 -18.93
CA GLU A 169 22.74 -1.14 -18.94
C GLU A 169 23.20 -1.47 -17.51
N GLY A 170 24.15 -2.40 -17.38
CA GLY A 170 24.76 -2.74 -16.10
C GLY A 170 23.75 -3.07 -14.99
N GLY A 171 23.98 -2.53 -13.79
CA GLY A 171 23.15 -2.80 -12.61
C GLY A 171 21.71 -2.31 -12.74
N ALA A 172 21.48 -1.23 -13.49
CA ALA A 172 20.12 -0.72 -13.73
C ALA A 172 19.30 -1.68 -14.61
N PHE A 173 19.93 -2.27 -15.64
CA PHE A 173 19.29 -3.30 -16.46
C PHE A 173 19.03 -4.57 -15.64
N THR A 174 19.99 -5.02 -14.81
CA THR A 174 19.80 -6.17 -13.93
C THR A 174 18.62 -5.95 -12.97
N TYR A 175 18.50 -4.76 -12.38
CA TYR A 175 17.38 -4.40 -11.50
C TYR A 175 16.02 -4.47 -12.22
N MET A 176 15.96 -4.05 -13.49
CA MET A 176 14.72 -4.03 -14.29
C MET A 176 14.53 -5.29 -15.16
N SER A 177 15.33 -6.34 -14.95
CA SER A 177 15.36 -7.54 -15.80
C SER A 177 14.02 -8.29 -15.84
N GLU A 178 13.23 -8.25 -14.77
CA GLU A 178 11.88 -8.83 -14.75
C GLU A 178 10.93 -8.10 -15.71
N TYR A 179 11.01 -6.77 -15.79
CA TYR A 179 10.25 -5.97 -16.75
C TYR A 179 10.74 -6.18 -18.19
N ALA A 180 12.05 -6.32 -18.39
CA ALA A 180 12.61 -6.69 -19.70
C ALA A 180 12.10 -8.06 -20.15
N THR A 181 12.00 -9.02 -19.23
CA THR A 181 11.45 -10.36 -19.50
C THR A 181 9.97 -10.30 -19.86
N LYS A 182 9.17 -9.51 -19.12
CA LYS A 182 7.74 -9.28 -19.43
C LYS A 182 7.54 -8.58 -20.77
N ALA A 183 8.36 -7.58 -21.08
CA ALA A 183 8.33 -6.87 -22.35
C ALA A 183 8.67 -7.80 -23.53
N ALA A 184 9.71 -8.62 -23.39
CA ALA A 184 10.07 -9.64 -24.38
C ALA A 184 8.94 -10.66 -24.60
N ALA A 185 8.19 -10.99 -23.54
CA ALA A 185 7.03 -11.87 -23.59
C ALA A 185 5.73 -11.19 -24.08
N ARG A 186 5.76 -9.90 -24.47
CA ARG A 186 4.59 -9.08 -24.85
C ARG A 186 3.45 -9.10 -23.82
N GLN A 187 3.81 -9.24 -22.54
CA GLN A 187 2.84 -9.16 -21.46
C GLN A 187 2.53 -7.69 -21.16
N SER A 188 1.32 -7.40 -20.68
CA SER A 188 0.93 -6.03 -20.32
C SER A 188 1.88 -5.45 -19.27
N LEU A 189 2.54 -4.34 -19.61
CA LEU A 189 3.51 -3.65 -18.75
C LEU A 189 2.85 -2.60 -17.84
N GLY A 190 1.54 -2.37 -17.96
CA GLY A 190 0.79 -1.32 -17.26
C GLY A 190 1.03 0.08 -17.83
N THR A 191 0.05 0.98 -17.68
CA THR A 191 0.08 2.36 -18.24
C THR A 191 0.86 3.37 -17.41
N THR A 192 1.28 3.02 -16.21
CA THR A 192 2.16 3.84 -15.36
C THR A 192 2.72 2.88 -14.33
N LEU A 193 4.02 2.96 -14.02
CA LEU A 193 4.67 2.20 -12.95
C LEU A 193 3.88 2.34 -11.63
N ASN A 194 2.91 1.46 -11.40
CA ASN A 194 2.11 1.38 -10.18
C ASN A 194 2.92 0.61 -9.12
N LEU A 195 4.16 1.06 -8.90
CA LEU A 195 5.11 0.48 -7.94
C LEU A 195 4.48 0.33 -6.55
N ASP A 196 3.60 1.26 -6.17
CA ASP A 196 2.86 1.22 -4.91
C ASP A 196 1.86 0.06 -4.83
N LYS A 197 1.12 -0.23 -5.91
CA LYS A 197 0.16 -1.35 -5.93
C LYS A 197 0.87 -2.69 -5.88
N ASP A 198 1.99 -2.81 -6.59
CA ASP A 198 2.81 -4.01 -6.60
C ASP A 198 3.52 -4.22 -5.26
N ALA A 199 4.05 -3.15 -4.64
CA ALA A 199 4.67 -3.22 -3.32
C ALA A 199 3.66 -3.56 -2.21
N GLN A 200 2.45 -3.00 -2.25
CA GLN A 200 1.39 -3.38 -1.30
C GLN A 200 0.95 -4.84 -1.49
N GLN A 201 0.85 -5.31 -2.73
CA GLN A 201 0.49 -6.70 -3.01
C GLN A 201 1.57 -7.67 -2.51
N HIS A 202 2.84 -7.40 -2.77
CA HIS A 202 3.94 -8.20 -2.23
C HIS A 202 4.04 -8.14 -0.70
N LEU A 203 3.75 -6.98 -0.09
CA LEU A 203 3.68 -6.87 1.36
C LEU A 203 2.57 -7.75 1.94
N LYS A 204 1.38 -7.78 1.31
CA LYS A 204 0.29 -8.69 1.72
C LYS A 204 0.68 -10.16 1.58
N GLU A 205 1.38 -10.53 0.50
CA GLU A 205 1.87 -11.90 0.31
C GLU A 205 2.90 -12.31 1.36
N ILE A 206 3.77 -11.37 1.78
CA ILE A 206 4.69 -11.58 2.91
C ILE A 206 3.89 -11.79 4.18
N CYS A 207 2.90 -10.93 4.47
CA CYS A 207 2.10 -11.03 5.69
C CYS A 207 1.16 -12.26 5.71
N ALA A 208 0.89 -12.88 4.56
CA ALA A 208 0.09 -14.12 4.52
C ALA A 208 0.93 -15.38 4.81
N LYS A 209 2.27 -15.27 4.84
CA LYS A 209 3.16 -16.43 5.01
C LYS A 209 3.50 -16.64 6.47
N THR A 210 3.55 -17.91 6.87
CA THR A 210 4.08 -18.30 8.18
C THR A 210 5.60 -18.28 8.16
N TYR A 211 6.19 -17.58 9.12
CA TYR A 211 7.64 -17.55 9.30
C TYR A 211 8.05 -18.31 10.56
N PRO A 212 9.19 -19.04 10.54
CA PRO A 212 9.67 -19.76 11.71
C PRO A 212 10.17 -18.81 12.81
N THR A 213 10.56 -17.58 12.44
CA THR A 213 11.13 -16.59 13.36
C THR A 213 10.69 -15.17 13.00
N MET A 214 10.53 -14.30 14.00
CA MET A 214 10.24 -12.88 13.76
C MET A 214 11.37 -12.20 12.98
N VAL A 215 12.62 -12.64 13.16
CA VAL A 215 13.78 -12.20 12.36
C VAL A 215 13.58 -12.44 10.86
N SER A 216 13.21 -13.67 10.48
CA SER A 216 13.00 -14.03 9.07
C SER A 216 11.83 -13.29 8.43
N PHE A 217 10.78 -13.01 9.21
CA PHE A 217 9.70 -12.11 8.79
C PHE A 217 10.19 -10.67 8.62
N ALA A 218 10.89 -10.13 9.64
CA ALA A 218 11.32 -8.74 9.69
C ALA A 218 12.25 -8.35 8.53
N GLU A 219 13.14 -9.26 8.11
CA GLU A 219 14.00 -9.04 6.95
C GLU A 219 13.20 -8.82 5.66
N LYS A 220 12.21 -9.68 5.40
CA LYS A 220 11.35 -9.57 4.21
C LYS A 220 10.39 -8.39 4.34
N PHE A 221 9.80 -8.19 5.51
CA PHE A 221 8.84 -7.12 5.77
C PHE A 221 9.48 -5.73 5.57
N ARG A 222 10.68 -5.48 6.13
CA ARG A 222 11.38 -4.18 6.00
C ARG A 222 11.63 -3.78 4.54
N GLN A 223 11.94 -4.74 3.68
CA GLN A 223 12.25 -4.50 2.26
C GLN A 223 11.05 -3.91 1.50
N TRP A 224 9.83 -4.29 1.89
CA TRP A 224 8.61 -3.91 1.19
C TRP A 224 7.84 -2.82 1.93
N ALA A 225 7.83 -2.82 3.26
CA ALA A 225 7.16 -1.80 4.06
C ALA A 225 7.66 -0.37 3.74
N THR A 226 8.98 -0.21 3.49
CA THR A 226 9.59 1.08 3.09
C THR A 226 9.24 1.51 1.66
N LYS A 227 8.71 0.61 0.85
CA LYS A 227 8.29 0.85 -0.54
C LYS A 227 6.79 1.06 -0.68
N THR A 228 6.04 1.06 0.42
CA THR A 228 4.60 1.33 0.43
C THR A 228 4.30 2.71 0.99
N ASN A 229 3.18 3.29 0.57
CA ASN A 229 2.61 4.50 1.15
C ASN A 229 1.71 4.23 2.39
N LEU A 230 1.81 3.04 3.00
CA LEU A 230 1.00 2.67 4.15
C LEU A 230 1.46 3.42 5.40
N GLY A 231 0.48 3.93 6.17
CA GLY A 231 0.75 4.59 7.44
C GLY A 231 1.29 3.64 8.51
N HIS A 232 2.01 4.19 9.49
CA HIS A 232 2.61 3.42 10.58
C HIS A 232 1.62 2.50 11.31
N THR A 233 0.39 2.95 11.53
CA THR A 233 -0.67 2.15 12.18
C THR A 233 -0.98 0.86 11.41
N ALA A 234 -1.08 0.93 10.08
CA ALA A 234 -1.37 -0.24 9.25
C ALA A 234 -0.19 -1.23 9.27
N LEU A 235 1.04 -0.71 9.15
CA LEU A 235 2.26 -1.53 9.20
C LEU A 235 2.45 -2.18 10.59
N ILE A 236 2.13 -1.48 11.67
CA ILE A 236 2.10 -2.03 13.03
C ILE A 236 1.06 -3.15 13.13
N GLY A 237 -0.12 -3.00 12.51
CA GLY A 237 -1.13 -4.06 12.44
C GLY A 237 -0.59 -5.36 11.82
N TYR A 238 0.14 -5.27 10.70
CA TYR A 238 0.74 -6.45 10.08
C TYR A 238 1.84 -7.10 10.94
N ILE A 239 2.69 -6.29 11.56
CA ILE A 239 3.71 -6.77 12.50
C ILE A 239 3.04 -7.45 13.69
N ALA A 240 1.93 -6.89 14.16
CA ALA A 240 1.21 -7.34 15.33
C ALA A 240 0.70 -8.78 15.21
N GLU A 241 0.26 -9.17 14.02
CA GLU A 241 -0.27 -10.51 13.70
C GLU A 241 0.82 -11.60 13.64
N HIS A 242 2.07 -11.22 13.36
CA HIS A 242 3.19 -12.17 13.20
C HIS A 242 3.94 -12.48 14.50
N ARG A 243 3.55 -11.82 15.60
CA ARG A 243 4.18 -12.04 16.90
C ARG A 243 3.86 -13.43 17.42
N ASP A 244 4.86 -14.06 18.03
CA ASP A 244 4.63 -15.29 18.79
C ASP A 244 3.88 -14.99 20.10
N LYS A 245 3.42 -16.05 20.77
CA LYS A 245 2.62 -15.92 22.00
C LYS A 245 3.39 -15.24 23.13
N ASP A 246 4.69 -15.47 23.25
CA ASP A 246 5.50 -14.91 24.33
C ASP A 246 5.71 -13.40 24.13
N VAL A 247 5.99 -12.99 22.88
CA VAL A 247 6.09 -11.56 22.50
C VAL A 247 4.74 -10.87 22.66
N HIS A 248 3.64 -11.50 22.25
CA HIS A 248 2.29 -10.95 22.46
C HIS A 248 2.00 -10.71 23.95
N GLN A 249 2.26 -11.72 24.79
CA GLN A 249 2.03 -11.62 26.24
C GLN A 249 2.90 -10.53 26.89
N ALA A 250 4.16 -10.40 26.46
CA ALA A 250 5.04 -9.34 26.96
C ALA A 250 4.52 -7.94 26.66
N MET A 251 3.93 -7.75 25.47
CA MET A 251 3.37 -6.46 25.07
C MET A 251 2.08 -6.14 25.84
N VAL A 252 1.22 -7.13 26.10
CA VAL A 252 0.05 -6.97 27.00
C VAL A 252 0.48 -6.58 28.42
N THR A 253 1.55 -7.19 28.95
CA THR A 253 2.08 -6.84 30.27
C THR A 253 2.63 -5.42 30.31
N ARG A 254 3.31 -4.96 29.25
CA ARG A 254 3.81 -3.58 29.15
C ARG A 254 2.67 -2.56 29.15
N ASP A 255 1.61 -2.82 28.41
CA ASP A 255 0.41 -1.99 28.37
C ASP A 255 -0.26 -1.90 29.75
N SER A 256 -0.36 -3.04 30.45
CA SER A 256 -0.87 -3.11 31.84
C SER A 256 -0.02 -2.31 32.84
N LEU A 257 1.27 -2.11 32.54
CA LEU A 257 2.21 -1.31 33.33
C LEU A 257 2.23 0.17 32.92
N GLY A 258 1.39 0.57 31.96
CA GLY A 258 1.35 1.94 31.44
C GLY A 258 2.59 2.33 30.63
N ILE A 259 3.36 1.36 30.14
CA ILE A 259 4.55 1.61 29.31
C ILE A 259 4.07 1.76 27.86
N PRO A 260 4.19 2.95 27.25
CA PRO A 260 3.69 3.16 25.89
C PRO A 260 4.47 2.32 24.88
N ASP A 261 3.74 1.78 23.91
CA ASP A 261 4.32 1.12 22.76
C ASP A 261 4.77 2.14 21.71
N PRO A 262 5.79 1.81 20.89
CA PRO A 262 6.26 2.71 19.84
C PRO A 262 5.17 2.99 18.80
N THR A 263 5.08 4.25 18.37
CA THR A 263 4.09 4.70 17.37
C THR A 263 4.61 4.55 15.93
N THR A 264 5.91 4.34 15.75
CA THR A 264 6.50 4.09 14.43
C THR A 264 6.71 2.58 14.22
N TRP A 265 6.35 2.09 13.04
CA TRP A 265 6.51 0.68 12.68
C TRP A 265 7.96 0.15 12.83
N PRO A 266 9.05 0.92 12.53
CA PRO A 266 10.40 0.41 12.68
C PRO A 266 10.77 0.17 14.16
N GLU A 267 10.41 1.10 15.04
CA GLU A 267 10.66 0.99 16.48
C GLU A 267 9.83 -0.14 17.10
N TYR A 268 8.57 -0.27 16.67
CA TYR A 268 7.68 -1.35 17.09
C TYR A 268 8.23 -2.73 16.70
N LEU A 269 8.70 -2.86 15.45
CA LEU A 269 9.33 -4.09 14.97
C LEU A 269 10.59 -4.42 15.76
N ASN A 270 11.41 -3.41 16.07
CA ASN A 270 12.63 -3.59 16.85
C ASN A 270 12.32 -4.06 18.29
N LEU A 271 11.29 -3.50 18.93
CA LEU A 271 10.81 -3.96 20.23
C LEU A 271 10.39 -5.44 20.18
N CYS A 272 9.64 -5.85 19.15
CA CYS A 272 9.24 -7.25 18.97
C CYS A 272 10.46 -8.19 18.86
N LEU A 273 11.48 -7.79 18.08
CA LEU A 273 12.70 -8.57 17.91
C LEU A 273 13.51 -8.69 19.21
N GLN A 274 13.58 -7.61 20.00
CA GLN A 274 14.26 -7.63 21.30
C GLN A 274 13.57 -8.57 22.29
N LEU A 275 12.24 -8.56 22.33
CA LEU A 275 11.47 -9.45 23.18
C LEU A 275 11.65 -10.92 22.75
N GLU A 276 11.55 -11.21 21.44
CA GLU A 276 11.77 -12.57 20.92
C GLU A 276 13.17 -13.09 21.28
N SER A 277 14.19 -12.24 21.13
CA SER A 277 15.58 -12.58 21.49
C SER A 277 15.73 -12.93 22.97
N LYS A 278 15.13 -12.13 23.87
CA LYS A 278 15.14 -12.40 25.32
C LYS A 278 14.49 -13.74 25.64
N PHE A 279 13.30 -14.01 25.10
CA PHE A 279 12.59 -15.26 25.36
C PHE A 279 13.34 -16.49 24.83
N ARG A 280 14.03 -16.38 23.70
CA ARG A 280 14.90 -17.47 23.21
C ARG A 280 16.09 -17.71 24.12
N ALA A 281 16.71 -16.65 24.64
CA ALA A 281 17.82 -16.77 25.57
C ALA A 281 17.37 -17.46 26.87
N ASP A 282 16.21 -17.09 27.41
CA ASP A 282 15.65 -17.67 28.64
C ASP A 282 15.32 -19.16 28.47
N LYS A 283 14.69 -19.53 27.34
CA LYS A 283 14.41 -20.94 27.01
C LYS A 283 15.69 -21.77 26.83
N ALA A 284 16.73 -21.18 26.24
CA ALA A 284 18.03 -21.84 26.09
C ALA A 284 18.74 -22.03 27.44
N GLY A 285 18.62 -21.04 28.35
CA GLY A 285 19.14 -21.11 29.72
C GLY A 285 18.43 -22.16 30.57
N GLN A 286 17.10 -22.24 30.51
CA GLN A 286 16.29 -23.23 31.23
C GLN A 286 16.60 -24.66 30.78
N ARG A 287 16.74 -24.92 29.47
CA ARG A 287 17.13 -26.26 28.96
C ARG A 287 18.49 -26.72 29.47
N ARG A 288 19.43 -25.78 29.64
CA ARG A 288 20.78 -26.07 30.14
C ARG A 288 20.79 -26.41 31.64
N MET A 289 19.85 -25.87 32.42
CA MET A 289 19.67 -26.18 33.84
C MET A 289 18.93 -27.50 34.09
N THR A 290 18.00 -27.89 33.22
CA THR A 290 17.27 -29.18 33.36
C THR A 290 18.09 -30.39 32.91
N GLY A 291 19.15 -30.20 32.11
CA GLY A 291 20.00 -31.28 31.60
C GLY A 291 21.08 -31.79 32.57
N THR A 292 21.30 -31.11 33.71
CA THR A 292 22.33 -31.48 34.69
C THR A 292 21.78 -32.19 35.94
N SER A 293 20.46 -32.39 36.03
CA SER A 293 19.82 -33.08 37.16
C SER A 293 19.33 -34.47 36.76
N SER A 294 20.25 -35.35 36.38
CA SER A 294 20.01 -36.81 36.33
C SER A 294 21.33 -37.57 36.51
N MET A 295 21.75 -37.72 37.77
CA MET A 295 22.37 -38.94 38.31
C MET A 295 22.03 -39.01 39.80
N PRO A 296 21.60 -40.17 40.28
CA PRO A 296 22.53 -41.09 40.93
C PRO A 296 22.76 -42.38 40.14
#